data_AF-A0A813K492-F1
#
_entry.id   AF-A0A813K492-F1
#
_cell.length_a   1.000
_cell.length_b   1.000
_cell.length_c   1.000
_cell.angle_alpha   90.00
_cell.angle_beta   90.00
_cell.angle_gamma   90.00
#
_symmetry.space_group_name_H-M   'P 1'
#
loop_
_entity.id
_entity.type
_entity.pdbx_description
1 polymer ?
#
loop_
_entity_poly.entity_id
_entity_poly.type
_entity_poly.pdbx_seq_one_letter_code
_entity_poly.pdbx_strand_id
1 'polypeptide(L)'
;MPALEIPHLQMQALRHEMQAQNLSNTARRLATLRVLDCASPAAACEAAGEVLLEFDLQGPANSLRALASSLCPHFPLFSGIRRIVVRTATAESPVLDRGCRAADTYYEVARYSNHLCQLVWSFSFAGKLDRSLAHDLRGLMLQTGRCLDEDRALGARQGGEQALWAMEVQTADVGEGPAASSLELRALWDEIPQMKPESTNSLAVRLRELLEAARQVAQASSSSSALSVEANDDWGALHVPRNPAEGLIVLQQQTWHTRLAEDRVMQWHQQTLALNARMKQALLPKTELLPPIEELPAEVVQDIFDSVVLDPGQELAERCQVRRAESLALQLEHVLACPSDSLRQALKLGDACIRIAFVEAPEEGEASDVHTVHFQVPAGQDAGRLERKLNSAALVLSRAVARRLLVALAPPLRFVPEEKGSTGTDALAARSQLWRVAKTARRVRVHKAMQSWATTMNW
;
A
#
# COMPACT_ATOMS: atom_id res chain seq x y z
N MET A 1 3.15 39.87 18.65
CA MET A 1 3.41 38.54 18.08
C MET A 1 4.12 37.66 19.11
N PRO A 2 3.42 36.70 19.75
CA PRO A 2 4.08 35.57 20.44
C PRO A 2 3.46 34.19 20.11
N ALA A 3 2.59 34.05 19.10
CA ALA A 3 1.79 32.83 18.88
C ALA A 3 2.36 31.84 17.84
N LEU A 4 3.47 32.18 17.16
CA LEU A 4 4.18 31.28 16.22
C LEU A 4 4.88 30.10 16.93
N GLU A 5 5.04 30.21 18.24
CA GLU A 5 5.93 29.36 19.01
C GLU A 5 5.30 28.00 19.36
N ILE A 6 3.98 27.87 19.57
CA ILE A 6 3.48 26.71 20.34
C ILE A 6 3.63 25.34 19.62
N PRO A 7 3.23 25.11 18.35
CA PRO A 7 3.41 23.80 17.70
C PRO A 7 4.87 23.53 17.29
N HIS A 8 5.61 24.58 16.93
CA HIS A 8 7.03 24.50 16.59
C HIS A 8 7.87 24.21 17.85
N LEU A 9 7.61 24.91 18.96
CA LEU A 9 8.21 24.68 20.27
C LEU A 9 7.77 23.35 20.85
N GLN A 10 6.52 22.89 20.66
CA GLN A 10 6.11 21.55 21.07
C GLN A 10 6.86 20.48 20.28
N MET A 11 7.07 20.66 18.97
CA MET A 11 7.92 19.73 18.21
C MET A 11 9.40 19.86 18.55
N GLN A 12 9.91 21.05 18.82
CA GLN A 12 11.27 21.25 19.31
C GLN A 12 11.48 20.73 20.74
N ALA A 13 10.45 20.74 21.58
CA ALA A 13 10.52 20.17 22.93
C ALA A 13 10.47 18.64 22.86
N LEU A 14 9.53 18.10 22.08
CA LEU A 14 9.36 16.66 21.92
C LEU A 14 10.47 16.00 21.07
N ARG A 15 11.22 16.76 20.25
CA ARG A 15 12.27 16.17 19.40
C ARG A 15 13.35 15.43 20.18
N HIS A 16 13.67 15.91 21.38
CA HIS A 16 14.69 15.29 22.24
C HIS A 16 14.16 14.05 22.99
N GLU A 17 12.83 13.89 23.04
CA GLU A 17 12.15 12.76 23.67
C GLU A 17 11.72 11.69 22.66
N MET A 18 11.64 12.04 21.38
CA MET A 18 11.19 11.15 20.32
C MET A 18 12.36 10.37 19.71
N GLN A 19 12.26 9.05 19.73
CA GLN A 19 13.14 8.18 18.94
C GLN A 19 13.07 8.55 17.45
N ALA A 20 14.19 8.38 16.76
CA ALA A 20 14.36 8.62 15.33
C ALA A 20 13.19 8.07 14.48
N GLN A 21 12.74 6.86 14.76
CA GLN A 21 11.64 6.23 14.04
C GLN A 21 10.26 6.88 14.28
N ASN A 22 10.03 7.42 15.48
CA ASN A 22 8.80 8.14 15.79
C ASN A 22 8.75 9.47 15.05
N LEU A 23 9.90 10.14 14.87
CA LEU A 23 10.01 11.35 14.07
C LEU A 23 9.68 11.07 12.60
N SER A 24 10.25 10.00 12.01
CA SER A 24 9.99 9.62 10.62
C SER A 24 8.50 9.28 10.37
N ASN A 25 7.89 8.54 11.30
CA ASN A 25 6.47 8.18 11.23
C ASN A 25 5.55 9.40 11.40
N THR A 26 5.93 10.35 12.26
CA THR A 26 5.20 11.60 12.45
C THR A 26 5.27 12.45 11.19
N ALA A 27 6.46 12.63 10.60
CA ALA A 27 6.63 13.33 9.33
C ALA A 27 5.77 12.70 8.22
N ARG A 28 5.81 11.37 8.08
CA ARG A 28 4.97 10.63 7.12
C ARG A 28 3.48 10.86 7.36
N ARG A 29 3.04 10.82 8.61
CA ARG A 29 1.63 11.00 8.97
C ARG A 29 1.15 12.42 8.67
N LEU A 30 1.95 13.44 9.00
CA LEU A 30 1.65 14.83 8.66
C LEU A 30 1.55 15.04 7.14
N ALA A 31 2.49 14.49 6.36
CA ALA A 31 2.44 14.57 4.90
C ALA A 31 1.22 13.82 4.32
N THR A 32 0.88 12.66 4.88
CA THR A 32 -0.30 11.87 4.44
C THR A 32 -1.60 12.62 4.72
N LEU A 33 -1.68 13.30 5.86
CA LEU A 33 -2.84 14.11 6.25
C LEU A 33 -2.95 15.44 5.46
N ARG A 34 -2.02 15.69 4.51
CA ARG A 34 -1.95 16.91 3.69
C ARG A 34 -1.92 18.19 4.53
N VAL A 35 -1.28 18.08 5.68
CA VAL A 35 -1.02 19.17 6.61
C VAL A 35 0.23 19.90 6.08
N LEU A 36 0.06 20.64 4.99
CA LEU A 36 1.15 21.15 4.12
C LEU A 36 1.60 22.57 4.43
N ASP A 37 0.80 23.35 5.17
CA ASP A 37 1.05 24.78 5.41
C ASP A 37 1.69 25.07 6.79
N CYS A 38 2.20 24.05 7.48
CA CYS A 38 2.82 24.28 8.79
C CYS A 38 4.33 24.33 8.67
N ALA A 39 4.96 25.15 9.50
CA ALA A 39 6.36 25.00 9.87
C ALA A 39 6.66 23.63 10.53
N SER A 40 5.67 22.76 10.74
CA SER A 40 5.78 21.51 11.52
C SER A 40 6.37 20.31 10.75
N PRO A 41 6.06 20.03 9.47
CA PRO A 41 6.79 19.00 8.72
C PRO A 41 8.23 19.41 8.50
N ALA A 42 8.48 20.71 8.29
CA ALA A 42 9.81 21.30 8.25
C ALA A 42 10.57 21.10 9.57
N ALA A 43 10.00 21.54 10.70
CA ALA A 43 10.62 21.38 12.02
C ALA A 43 10.82 19.91 12.40
N ALA A 44 9.86 19.02 12.10
CA ALA A 44 10.01 17.58 12.30
C ALA A 44 11.12 17.00 11.41
N CYS A 45 11.29 17.51 10.19
CA CYS A 45 12.37 17.12 9.29
C CYS A 45 13.73 17.71 9.71
N GLU A 46 13.79 18.92 10.28
CA GLU A 46 14.99 19.48 10.89
C GLU A 46 15.43 18.67 12.11
N ALA A 47 14.48 18.34 12.99
CA ALA A 47 14.69 17.43 14.11
C ALA A 47 15.18 16.04 13.64
N ALA A 48 14.54 15.48 12.60
CA ALA A 48 15.01 14.25 11.97
C ALA A 48 16.44 14.40 11.40
N GLY A 49 16.79 15.60 10.93
CA GLY A 49 18.13 16.01 10.49
C GLY A 49 19.21 15.79 11.53
N GLU A 50 18.92 16.11 12.79
CA GLU A 50 19.87 16.01 13.91
C GLU A 50 20.15 14.56 14.32
N VAL A 51 19.18 13.65 14.15
CA VAL A 51 19.29 12.23 14.49
C VAL A 51 19.39 11.31 13.27
N LEU A 52 19.76 11.86 12.11
CA LEU A 52 19.85 11.12 10.84
C LEU A 52 20.73 9.87 10.91
N LEU A 53 21.75 9.87 11.77
CA LEU A 53 22.66 8.73 11.90
C LEU A 53 22.03 7.54 12.66
N GLU A 54 20.95 7.79 13.40
CA GLU A 54 20.21 6.77 14.17
C GLU A 54 19.07 6.15 13.34
N PHE A 55 18.85 6.65 12.14
CA PHE A 55 17.79 6.19 11.25
C PHE A 55 18.13 4.82 10.67
N ASP A 56 17.17 3.91 10.75
CA ASP A 56 17.12 2.73 9.90
C ASP A 56 16.74 3.13 8.45
N LEU A 57 16.71 2.23 7.47
CA LEU A 57 16.39 2.56 6.08
C LEU A 57 14.95 3.07 5.93
N GLN A 58 14.06 2.67 6.84
CA GLN A 58 12.68 3.13 6.86
C GLN A 58 12.58 4.62 7.23
N GLY A 59 13.41 5.10 8.15
CA GLY A 59 13.43 6.50 8.57
C GLY A 59 13.61 7.51 7.41
N PRO A 60 14.69 7.45 6.63
CA PRO A 60 14.97 8.35 5.52
C PRO A 60 13.95 8.15 4.40
N ALA A 61 13.50 6.91 4.15
CA ALA A 61 12.46 6.64 3.17
C ALA A 61 11.14 7.34 3.55
N ASN A 62 10.71 7.26 4.81
CA ASN A 62 9.50 7.90 5.30
C ASN A 62 9.63 9.43 5.32
N SER A 63 10.76 9.97 5.80
CA SER A 63 11.00 11.42 5.88
C SER A 63 11.12 12.05 4.50
N LEU A 64 11.85 11.43 3.57
CA LEU A 64 11.93 11.92 2.19
C LEU A 64 10.60 11.79 1.47
N ARG A 65 9.87 10.68 1.66
CA ARG A 65 8.54 10.54 1.07
C ARG A 65 7.59 11.59 1.61
N ALA A 66 7.68 11.92 2.90
CA ALA A 66 6.91 13.00 3.50
C ALA A 66 7.24 14.34 2.83
N LEU A 67 8.52 14.71 2.76
CA LEU A 67 8.97 15.95 2.14
C LEU A 67 8.63 16.05 0.65
N ALA A 68 8.82 14.96 -0.10
CA ALA A 68 8.49 14.89 -1.53
C ALA A 68 6.97 14.97 -1.76
N SER A 69 6.17 14.31 -0.92
CA SER A 69 4.70 14.42 -0.98
C SER A 69 4.22 15.80 -0.60
N SER A 70 4.96 16.47 0.29
CA SER A 70 4.74 17.86 0.67
C SER A 70 5.28 18.89 -0.30
N LEU A 71 6.00 18.43 -1.33
CA LEU A 71 6.55 19.25 -2.39
C LEU A 71 7.47 20.35 -1.83
N CYS A 72 8.29 19.98 -0.84
CA CYS A 72 9.31 20.83 -0.24
C CYS A 72 10.72 20.38 -0.68
N PRO A 73 11.11 20.55 -1.96
CA PRO A 73 12.36 20.01 -2.50
C PRO A 73 13.62 20.74 -1.98
N HIS A 74 13.46 21.93 -1.41
CA HIS A 74 14.56 22.76 -0.92
C HIS A 74 14.99 22.42 0.51
N PHE A 75 14.38 21.42 1.13
CA PHE A 75 14.65 21.12 2.53
C PHE A 75 16.09 20.62 2.73
N PRO A 76 16.88 21.18 3.67
CA PRO A 76 18.27 20.76 3.91
C PRO A 76 18.43 19.27 4.19
N LEU A 77 17.36 18.63 4.69
CA LEU A 77 17.33 17.19 4.97
C LEU A 77 17.64 16.33 3.73
N PHE A 78 17.30 16.75 2.51
CA PHE A 78 17.65 16.00 1.30
C PHE A 78 19.17 15.82 1.15
N SER A 79 19.93 16.88 1.42
CA SER A 79 21.39 16.85 1.36
C SER A 79 21.98 16.00 2.47
N GLY A 80 21.40 16.05 3.68
CA GLY A 80 21.80 15.21 4.81
C GLY A 80 21.55 13.73 4.54
N ILE A 81 20.33 13.38 4.13
CA ILE A 81 19.96 11.99 3.80
C ILE A 81 20.78 11.48 2.62
N ARG A 82 21.02 12.29 1.58
CA ARG A 82 21.86 11.88 0.44
C ARG A 82 23.25 11.40 0.88
N ARG A 83 23.85 12.01 1.90
CA ARG A 83 25.19 11.61 2.39
C ARG A 83 25.19 10.25 3.09
N ILE A 84 24.08 9.83 3.68
CA ILE A 84 24.00 8.62 4.50
C ILE A 84 23.22 7.49 3.84
N VAL A 85 22.34 7.79 2.88
CA VAL A 85 21.34 6.85 2.37
C VAL A 85 21.94 5.59 1.78
N VAL A 86 23.01 5.71 0.97
CA VAL A 86 23.68 4.56 0.36
C VAL A 86 24.32 3.70 1.45
N ARG A 87 24.97 4.33 2.44
CA ARG A 87 25.60 3.61 3.56
C ARG A 87 24.56 2.88 4.42
N THR A 88 23.48 3.56 4.81
CA THR A 88 22.38 2.98 5.60
C THR A 88 21.72 1.84 4.82
N ALA A 89 21.40 2.06 3.55
CA ALA A 89 20.80 1.04 2.69
C ALA A 89 21.73 -0.16 2.50
N THR A 90 23.04 0.04 2.37
CA THR A 90 24.00 -1.06 2.27
C THR A 90 24.07 -1.85 3.58
N ALA A 91 24.13 -1.17 4.72
CA ALA A 91 24.20 -1.79 6.04
C ALA A 91 22.93 -2.61 6.38
N GLU A 92 21.77 -2.18 5.90
CA GLU A 92 20.49 -2.85 6.08
C GLU A 92 20.09 -3.76 4.92
N SER A 93 20.99 -3.99 3.96
CA SER A 93 20.74 -4.97 2.92
C SER A 93 20.41 -6.32 3.58
N PRO A 94 19.30 -6.97 3.19
CA PRO A 94 18.89 -8.21 3.84
C PRO A 94 19.99 -9.25 3.67
N VAL A 95 20.46 -9.79 4.80
CA VAL A 95 21.35 -10.95 4.82
C VAL A 95 20.46 -12.17 4.64
N LEU A 96 20.56 -12.80 3.48
CA LEU A 96 19.79 -14.01 3.19
C LEU A 96 20.47 -15.17 3.91
N ASP A 97 20.03 -15.44 5.13
CA ASP A 97 20.49 -16.59 5.89
C ASP A 97 19.77 -17.86 5.39
N ARG A 98 20.57 -18.89 5.13
CA ARG A 98 20.13 -20.17 4.57
C ARG A 98 19.21 -20.96 5.51
N GLY A 99 19.15 -20.57 6.79
CA GLY A 99 18.26 -21.17 7.79
C GLY A 99 16.87 -20.52 7.87
N CYS A 100 16.64 -19.37 7.24
CA CYS A 100 15.36 -18.67 7.34
C CYS A 100 14.28 -19.33 6.48
N ARG A 101 13.01 -19.23 6.92
CA ARG A 101 11.89 -19.68 6.10
C ARG A 101 11.81 -18.80 4.87
N ALA A 102 11.58 -19.40 3.69
CA ALA A 102 11.47 -18.65 2.43
C ALA A 102 10.50 -17.46 2.52
N ALA A 103 9.37 -17.61 3.23
CA ALA A 103 8.42 -16.52 3.43
C ALA A 103 9.02 -15.29 4.14
N ASP A 104 9.88 -15.51 5.14
CA ASP A 104 10.54 -14.44 5.89
C ASP A 104 11.58 -13.73 5.00
N THR A 105 12.34 -14.51 4.21
CA THR A 105 13.27 -13.98 3.20
C THR A 105 12.55 -13.09 2.17
N TYR A 106 11.43 -13.56 1.60
CA TYR A 106 10.66 -12.76 0.65
C TYR A 106 10.08 -11.50 1.30
N TYR A 107 9.60 -11.61 2.54
CA TYR A 107 9.09 -10.46 3.28
C TYR A 107 10.17 -9.38 3.48
N GLU A 108 11.35 -9.77 3.95
CA GLU A 108 12.46 -8.83 4.17
C GLU A 108 12.96 -8.19 2.88
N VAL A 109 13.10 -8.97 1.80
CA VAL A 109 13.46 -8.43 0.48
C VAL A 109 12.41 -7.46 -0.04
N ALA A 110 11.11 -7.78 0.12
CA ALA A 110 10.03 -6.90 -0.29
C ALA A 110 9.99 -5.60 0.53
N ARG A 111 10.17 -5.70 1.86
CA ARG A 111 10.25 -4.56 2.78
C ARG A 111 11.41 -3.63 2.38
N TYR A 112 12.61 -4.19 2.25
CA TYR A 112 13.81 -3.46 1.85
C TYR A 112 13.66 -2.79 0.47
N SER A 113 13.19 -3.54 -0.53
CA SER A 113 12.99 -3.03 -1.90
C SER A 113 11.95 -1.90 -1.94
N ASN A 114 10.89 -1.99 -1.13
CA ASN A 114 9.91 -0.93 -1.02
C ASN A 114 10.52 0.36 -0.46
N HIS A 115 11.42 0.29 0.52
CA HIS A 115 12.13 1.48 1.01
C HIS A 115 13.09 2.06 -0.04
N LEU A 116 13.83 1.24 -0.78
CA LEU A 116 14.66 1.71 -1.90
C LEU A 116 13.81 2.43 -2.97
N CYS A 117 12.68 1.87 -3.36
CA CYS A 117 11.74 2.50 -4.28
C CYS A 117 11.23 3.86 -3.76
N GLN A 118 10.92 3.96 -2.46
CA GLN A 118 10.51 5.21 -1.85
C GLN A 118 11.63 6.26 -1.90
N LEU A 119 12.88 5.88 -1.70
CA LEU A 119 14.03 6.78 -1.81
C LEU A 119 14.19 7.28 -3.24
N VAL A 120 14.22 6.38 -4.23
CA VAL A 120 14.31 6.73 -5.65
C VAL A 120 13.18 7.67 -6.05
N TRP A 121 11.95 7.34 -5.67
CA TRP A 121 10.78 8.17 -5.94
C TRP A 121 10.90 9.55 -5.32
N SER A 122 11.28 9.63 -4.04
CA SER A 122 11.35 10.89 -3.30
C SER A 122 12.45 11.80 -3.81
N PHE A 123 13.65 11.27 -4.08
CA PHE A 123 14.75 12.02 -4.67
C PHE A 123 14.43 12.48 -6.10
N SER A 124 13.78 11.63 -6.90
CA SER A 124 13.36 11.98 -8.26
C SER A 124 12.32 13.12 -8.23
N PHE A 125 11.29 13.00 -7.39
CA PHE A 125 10.27 14.04 -7.24
C PHE A 125 10.82 15.38 -6.75
N ALA A 126 11.88 15.36 -5.94
CA ALA A 126 12.54 16.56 -5.47
C ALA A 126 13.56 17.15 -6.45
N GLY A 127 13.81 16.50 -7.60
CA GLY A 127 14.88 16.90 -8.53
C GLY A 127 16.28 16.77 -7.91
N LYS A 128 16.45 15.83 -6.96
CA LYS A 128 17.70 15.60 -6.21
C LYS A 128 18.32 14.21 -6.48
N LEU A 129 17.74 13.43 -7.38
CA LEU A 129 18.29 12.14 -7.81
C LEU A 129 19.33 12.36 -8.91
N ASP A 130 20.59 12.57 -8.54
CA ASP A 130 21.68 12.64 -9.51
C ASP A 130 22.09 11.25 -10.05
N ARG A 131 22.92 11.23 -11.09
CA ARG A 131 23.36 10.01 -11.77
C ARG A 131 24.10 9.04 -10.84
N SER A 132 24.90 9.55 -9.90
CA SER A 132 25.66 8.72 -8.97
C SER A 132 24.72 8.03 -7.98
N LEU A 133 23.85 8.80 -7.33
CA LEU A 133 22.87 8.26 -6.38
C LEU A 133 21.89 7.29 -7.05
N ALA A 134 21.46 7.60 -8.28
CA ALA A 134 20.63 6.69 -9.06
C ALA A 134 21.35 5.37 -9.36
N HIS A 135 22.64 5.44 -9.72
CA HIS A 135 23.46 4.26 -9.98
C HIS A 135 23.61 3.40 -8.72
N ASP A 136 23.90 4.01 -7.57
CA ASP A 136 24.10 3.30 -6.29
C ASP A 136 22.80 2.62 -5.83
N LEU A 137 21.67 3.34 -5.82
CA LEU A 137 20.37 2.78 -5.43
C LEU A 137 19.92 1.66 -6.38
N ARG A 138 20.16 1.83 -7.70
CA ARG A 138 19.91 0.76 -8.69
C ARG A 138 20.80 -0.46 -8.42
N GLY A 139 22.07 -0.24 -8.11
CA GLY A 139 23.03 -1.29 -7.79
C GLY A 139 22.55 -2.14 -6.60
N LEU A 140 22.09 -1.50 -5.53
CA LEU A 140 21.51 -2.17 -4.37
C LEU A 140 20.27 -2.99 -4.74
N MET A 141 19.31 -2.42 -5.49
CA MET A 141 18.12 -3.15 -5.93
C MET A 141 18.46 -4.41 -6.76
N LEU A 142 19.41 -4.28 -7.70
CA LEU A 142 19.87 -5.41 -8.53
C LEU A 142 20.65 -6.45 -7.72
N GLN A 143 21.44 -6.01 -6.74
CA GLN A 143 22.15 -6.93 -5.84
C GLN A 143 21.16 -7.72 -4.99
N THR A 144 20.17 -7.07 -4.38
CA THR A 144 19.13 -7.75 -3.59
C THR A 144 18.37 -8.77 -4.43
N GLY A 145 18.01 -8.43 -5.68
CA GLY A 145 17.36 -9.37 -6.60
C GLY A 145 18.24 -10.59 -6.90
N ARG A 146 19.52 -10.38 -7.21
CA ARG A 146 20.47 -11.47 -7.45
C ARG A 146 20.63 -12.40 -6.25
N CYS A 147 20.77 -11.83 -5.04
CA CYS A 147 20.85 -12.64 -3.83
C CYS A 147 19.61 -13.53 -3.65
N LEU A 148 18.41 -12.99 -3.91
CA LEU A 148 17.16 -13.74 -3.81
C LEU A 148 17.09 -14.88 -4.83
N ASP A 149 17.55 -14.64 -6.06
CA ASP A 149 17.60 -15.66 -7.11
C ASP A 149 18.58 -16.79 -6.78
N GLU A 150 19.75 -16.44 -6.23
CA GLU A 150 20.76 -17.40 -5.76
C GLU A 150 20.23 -18.26 -4.61
N ASP A 151 19.58 -17.65 -3.61
CA ASP A 151 18.96 -18.35 -2.50
C ASP A 151 17.88 -19.34 -2.97
N ARG A 152 17.04 -18.91 -3.93
CA ARG A 152 16.03 -19.77 -4.55
C ARG A 152 16.65 -20.93 -5.33
N ALA A 153 17.72 -20.69 -6.08
CA ALA A 153 18.41 -21.72 -6.83
C ALA A 153 19.05 -22.77 -5.90
N LEU A 154 19.60 -22.34 -4.77
CA LEU A 154 20.14 -23.21 -3.74
C LEU A 154 19.06 -24.02 -3.02
N GLY A 155 17.95 -23.38 -2.63
CA GLY A 155 16.81 -24.07 -2.01
C GLY A 155 16.20 -25.12 -2.92
N ALA A 156 16.13 -24.86 -4.23
CA ALA A 156 15.68 -25.85 -5.21
C ALA A 156 16.63 -27.06 -5.32
N ARG A 157 17.95 -26.85 -5.23
CA ARG A 157 18.94 -27.94 -5.22
C ARG A 157 18.82 -28.78 -3.96
N GLN A 158 18.73 -28.16 -2.79
CA GLN A 158 18.61 -28.87 -1.51
C GLN A 158 17.28 -29.64 -1.39
N GLY A 159 16.17 -29.05 -1.85
CA GLY A 159 14.88 -29.75 -1.92
C GLY A 159 14.92 -30.94 -2.88
N GLY A 160 15.65 -30.84 -3.99
CA GLY A 160 15.90 -31.94 -4.91
C GLY A 160 16.75 -33.05 -4.29
N GLU A 161 17.84 -32.70 -3.61
CA GLU A 161 18.73 -33.64 -2.92
C GLU A 161 18.04 -34.34 -1.74
N GLN A 162 17.25 -33.63 -0.94
CA GLN A 162 16.46 -34.22 0.14
C GLN A 162 15.34 -35.13 -0.38
N ALA A 163 14.69 -34.77 -1.49
CA ALA A 163 13.73 -35.66 -2.13
C ALA A 163 14.40 -36.93 -2.67
N LEU A 164 15.59 -36.81 -3.24
CA LEU A 164 16.39 -37.96 -3.69
C LEU A 164 16.80 -38.86 -2.50
N TRP A 165 17.31 -38.26 -1.42
CA TRP A 165 17.69 -38.99 -0.19
C TRP A 165 16.48 -39.68 0.46
N ALA A 166 15.32 -39.02 0.52
CA ALA A 166 14.10 -39.62 1.05
C ALA A 166 13.62 -40.79 0.18
N MET A 167 13.80 -40.72 -1.14
CA MET A 167 13.53 -41.84 -2.04
C MET A 167 14.54 -42.99 -1.84
N GLU A 168 15.83 -42.69 -1.71
CA GLU A 168 16.87 -43.71 -1.50
C GLU A 168 16.72 -44.44 -0.15
N VAL A 169 16.42 -43.72 0.93
CA VAL A 169 16.17 -44.31 2.26
C VAL A 169 14.89 -45.16 2.27
N GLN A 170 13.85 -44.74 1.56
CA GLN A 170 12.64 -45.57 1.38
C GLN A 170 12.90 -46.85 0.57
N THR A 171 13.91 -46.87 -0.31
CA THR A 171 14.29 -48.09 -1.04
C THR A 171 15.25 -49.00 -0.25
N ALA A 172 15.97 -48.47 0.74
CA ALA A 172 16.97 -49.22 1.49
C ALA A 172 16.43 -49.92 2.75
N ASP A 173 15.31 -49.46 3.32
CA ASP A 173 14.81 -49.92 4.64
C ASP A 173 13.54 -50.79 4.58
N VAL A 174 13.21 -51.36 3.41
CA VAL A 174 12.14 -52.37 3.32
C VAL A 174 12.70 -53.75 3.63
N GLY A 175 12.94 -53.97 4.93
CA GLY A 175 12.87 -55.31 5.50
C GLY A 175 11.47 -55.89 5.32
N GLU A 176 11.40 -57.16 4.96
CA GLU A 176 10.21 -57.92 4.57
C GLU A 176 9.04 -57.81 5.59
N GLY A 177 8.10 -56.89 5.37
CA GLY A 177 6.87 -56.72 6.15
C GLY A 177 5.94 -55.67 5.52
N PRO A 178 4.61 -55.76 5.72
CA PRO A 178 3.61 -55.91 4.66
C PRO A 178 3.53 -54.68 3.73
N ALA A 179 4.50 -54.56 2.82
CA ALA A 179 4.54 -53.59 1.74
C ALA A 179 3.47 -53.84 0.65
N ALA A 180 2.72 -54.95 0.76
CA ALA A 180 1.71 -55.36 -0.20
C ALA A 180 0.65 -54.27 -0.43
N SER A 181 0.18 -53.57 0.60
CA SER A 181 -0.90 -52.58 0.47
C SER A 181 -0.48 -51.27 -0.22
N SER A 182 0.78 -50.84 -0.05
CA SER A 182 1.32 -49.61 -0.65
C SER A 182 1.74 -49.82 -2.10
N LEU A 183 2.36 -50.96 -2.41
CA LEU A 183 2.71 -51.34 -3.77
C LEU A 183 1.47 -51.66 -4.62
N GLU A 184 0.45 -52.29 -4.04
CA GLU A 184 -0.84 -52.52 -4.73
C GLU A 184 -1.58 -51.21 -5.01
N LEU A 185 -1.54 -50.22 -4.09
CA LEU A 185 -2.12 -48.90 -4.33
C LEU A 185 -1.37 -48.11 -5.40
N ARG A 186 -0.04 -48.22 -5.49
CA ARG A 186 0.76 -47.63 -6.58
C ARG A 186 0.49 -48.33 -7.92
N ALA A 187 0.44 -49.66 -7.96
CA ALA A 187 0.10 -50.40 -9.17
C ALA A 187 -1.31 -50.04 -9.68
N LEU A 188 -2.29 -49.90 -8.79
CA LEU A 188 -3.63 -49.42 -9.12
C LEU A 188 -3.62 -47.99 -9.65
N TRP A 189 -2.78 -47.12 -9.09
CA TRP A 189 -2.69 -45.71 -9.51
C TRP A 189 -2.08 -45.56 -10.91
N ASP A 190 -1.11 -46.40 -11.24
CA ASP A 190 -0.45 -46.41 -12.56
C ASP A 190 -1.32 -47.05 -13.66
N GLU A 191 -2.31 -47.89 -13.29
CA GLU A 191 -3.28 -48.47 -14.23
C GLU A 191 -4.45 -47.54 -14.58
N ILE A 192 -4.76 -46.53 -13.76
CA ILE A 192 -5.90 -45.60 -13.95
C ILE A 192 -5.90 -44.90 -15.32
N PRO A 193 -4.77 -44.42 -15.86
CA PRO A 193 -4.75 -43.77 -17.17
C PRO A 193 -5.00 -44.73 -18.35
N GLN A 194 -4.86 -46.05 -18.13
CA GLN A 194 -4.97 -47.06 -19.17
C GLN A 194 -6.33 -47.79 -19.19
N MET A 195 -7.22 -47.51 -18.22
CA MET A 195 -8.51 -48.20 -18.10
C MET A 195 -9.59 -47.62 -19.01
N LYS A 196 -10.35 -48.51 -19.67
CA LYS A 196 -11.52 -48.14 -20.49
C LYS A 196 -12.71 -47.73 -19.59
N PRO A 197 -13.63 -46.85 -20.05
CA PRO A 197 -14.71 -46.30 -19.22
C PRO A 197 -15.61 -47.37 -18.55
N GLU A 198 -15.76 -48.53 -19.18
CA GLU A 198 -16.63 -49.62 -18.72
C GLU A 198 -16.06 -50.39 -17.50
N SER A 199 -14.77 -50.25 -17.16
CA SER A 199 -14.14 -50.92 -16.00
C SER A 199 -14.14 -50.09 -14.71
N THR A 200 -14.67 -48.86 -14.75
CA THR A 200 -14.70 -47.93 -13.59
C THR A 200 -15.51 -48.44 -12.41
N ASN A 201 -16.54 -49.26 -12.66
CA ASN A 201 -17.33 -49.89 -11.59
C ASN A 201 -16.53 -50.94 -10.80
N SER A 202 -15.59 -51.64 -11.44
CA SER A 202 -14.71 -52.60 -10.75
C SER A 202 -13.69 -51.90 -9.84
N LEU A 203 -13.16 -50.75 -10.30
CA LEU A 203 -12.25 -49.92 -9.52
C LEU A 203 -12.95 -49.32 -8.29
N ALA A 204 -14.18 -48.84 -8.44
CA ALA A 204 -14.96 -48.27 -7.35
C ALA A 204 -15.30 -49.30 -6.26
N VAL A 205 -15.51 -50.57 -6.63
CA VAL A 205 -15.71 -51.67 -5.67
C VAL A 205 -14.42 -51.98 -4.91
N ARG A 206 -13.29 -52.14 -5.62
CA ARG A 206 -11.97 -52.39 -5.02
C ARG A 206 -11.50 -51.26 -4.09
N LEU A 207 -11.72 -50.00 -4.46
CA LEU A 207 -11.37 -48.85 -3.61
C LEU A 207 -12.20 -48.84 -2.31
N ARG A 208 -13.46 -49.26 -2.40
CA ARG A 208 -14.37 -49.33 -1.25
C ARG A 208 -13.95 -50.43 -0.27
N GLU A 209 -13.56 -51.59 -0.77
CA GLU A 209 -13.03 -52.69 0.04
C GLU A 209 -11.74 -52.31 0.78
N LEU A 210 -10.82 -51.60 0.10
CA LEU A 210 -9.58 -51.12 0.72
C LEU A 210 -9.82 -50.06 1.80
N LEU A 211 -10.76 -49.13 1.57
CA LEU A 211 -11.12 -48.12 2.58
C LEU A 211 -11.81 -48.75 3.80
N GLU A 212 -12.63 -49.78 3.60
CA GLU A 212 -13.27 -50.51 4.69
C GLU A 212 -12.25 -51.28 5.54
N ALA A 213 -11.26 -51.92 4.89
CA ALA A 213 -10.16 -52.58 5.58
C ALA A 213 -9.30 -51.60 6.39
N ALA A 214 -8.96 -50.43 5.83
CA ALA A 214 -8.23 -49.38 6.55
C ALA A 214 -9.02 -48.84 7.76
N ARG A 215 -10.34 -48.71 7.63
CA ARG A 215 -11.23 -48.27 8.71
C ARG A 215 -11.28 -49.27 9.86
N GLN A 216 -11.31 -50.58 9.57
CA GLN A 216 -11.28 -51.62 10.60
C GLN A 216 -9.98 -51.63 11.39
N VAL A 217 -8.83 -51.38 10.73
CA VAL A 217 -7.52 -51.24 11.40
C VAL A 217 -7.49 -50.01 12.33
N ALA A 218 -8.05 -48.88 11.88
CA ALA A 218 -8.15 -47.67 12.71
C ALA A 218 -9.06 -47.88 13.93
N GLN A 219 -10.18 -48.60 13.76
CA GLN A 219 -11.11 -48.92 14.85
C GLN A 219 -10.49 -49.87 15.87
N ALA A 220 -9.77 -50.91 15.43
CA ALA A 220 -9.02 -51.81 16.31
C ALA A 220 -7.93 -51.09 17.11
N SER A 221 -7.34 -50.02 16.54
CA SER A 221 -6.36 -49.18 17.21
C SER A 221 -7.00 -48.26 18.27
N SER A 222 -8.24 -47.82 18.05
CA SER A 222 -8.97 -46.95 18.98
C SER A 222 -9.55 -47.66 20.21
N SER A 223 -9.84 -48.96 20.11
CA SER A 223 -10.35 -49.78 21.22
C SER A 223 -9.25 -50.24 22.20
N SER A 224 -7.97 -49.99 21.89
CA SER A 224 -6.84 -50.31 22.77
C SER A 224 -6.49 -49.20 23.79
N SER A 225 -7.19 -48.06 23.78
CA SER A 225 -6.92 -46.91 24.66
C SER A 225 -8.10 -46.59 25.58
N ALA A 226 -8.52 -47.56 26.39
CA ALA A 226 -9.41 -47.34 27.53
C ALA A 226 -8.58 -47.30 28.82
N LEU A 227 -7.97 -46.15 29.12
CA LEU A 227 -7.50 -45.80 30.46
C LEU A 227 -8.45 -44.75 31.06
N SER A 228 -8.91 -45.07 32.25
CA SER A 228 -9.87 -44.37 33.10
C SER A 228 -9.57 -42.89 33.31
N VAL A 229 -10.55 -42.03 32.99
CA VAL A 229 -10.60 -40.63 33.46
C VAL A 229 -11.63 -40.56 34.58
N GLU A 230 -11.15 -40.26 35.78
CA GLU A 230 -11.96 -40.02 36.97
C GLU A 230 -12.82 -38.76 36.83
N ALA A 231 -14.05 -38.85 37.32
CA ALA A 231 -15.06 -37.81 37.31
C ALA A 231 -14.66 -36.62 38.17
N ASN A 232 -14.75 -35.41 37.60
CA ASN A 232 -14.68 -34.16 38.35
C ASN A 232 -16.06 -33.49 38.25
N ASP A 233 -16.84 -33.61 39.33
CA ASP A 233 -18.20 -33.08 39.47
C ASP A 233 -18.18 -31.58 39.77
N ASP A 234 -17.97 -30.76 38.75
CA ASP A 234 -18.25 -29.32 38.81
C ASP A 234 -19.06 -28.87 37.59
N TRP A 235 -20.32 -29.34 37.53
CA TRP A 235 -21.30 -28.87 36.56
C TRP A 235 -21.90 -27.54 37.05
N GLY A 236 -21.14 -26.46 36.84
CA GLY A 236 -21.66 -25.10 36.84
C GLY A 236 -22.92 -25.03 35.96
N ALA A 237 -23.99 -24.47 36.52
CA ALA A 237 -25.34 -24.42 35.96
C ALA A 237 -25.34 -24.12 34.45
N LEU A 238 -25.51 -25.16 33.63
CA LEU A 238 -25.82 -25.00 32.22
C LEU A 238 -27.18 -24.32 32.11
N HIS A 239 -27.16 -23.05 31.70
CA HIS A 239 -28.33 -22.36 31.20
C HIS A 239 -28.88 -23.14 30.01
N VAL A 240 -29.85 -24.02 30.25
CA VAL A 240 -30.70 -24.58 29.20
C VAL A 240 -31.52 -23.42 28.65
N PRO A 241 -31.34 -23.02 27.38
CA PRO A 241 -32.13 -21.96 26.79
C PRO A 241 -33.61 -22.33 26.87
N ARG A 242 -34.46 -21.43 27.36
CA ARG A 242 -35.91 -21.66 27.50
C ARG A 242 -36.62 -21.90 26.16
N ASN A 243 -35.94 -21.63 25.04
CA ASN A 243 -36.43 -21.90 23.70
C ASN A 243 -35.39 -22.74 22.91
N PRO A 244 -35.68 -24.02 22.58
CA PRO A 244 -34.77 -24.86 21.81
C PRO A 244 -34.48 -24.31 20.39
N ALA A 245 -35.32 -23.41 19.88
CA ALA A 245 -35.08 -22.75 18.59
C ALA A 245 -34.01 -21.65 18.65
N GLU A 246 -33.78 -21.02 19.81
CA GLU A 246 -32.76 -19.96 19.95
C GLU A 246 -31.33 -20.51 19.82
N GLY A 247 -31.08 -21.74 20.27
CA GLY A 247 -29.79 -22.40 20.09
C GLY A 247 -29.55 -22.88 18.65
N LEU A 248 -30.61 -23.33 17.97
CA LEU A 248 -30.51 -23.86 16.61
C LEU A 248 -30.18 -22.78 15.58
N ILE A 249 -30.74 -21.57 15.72
CA ILE A 249 -30.45 -20.45 14.81
C ILE A 249 -28.99 -20.01 14.96
N VAL A 250 -28.49 -19.89 16.19
CA VAL A 250 -27.09 -19.54 16.46
C VAL A 250 -26.14 -20.61 15.91
N LEU A 251 -26.45 -21.89 16.10
CA LEU A 251 -25.64 -23.00 15.60
C LEU A 251 -25.68 -23.08 14.07
N GLN A 252 -26.82 -22.81 13.44
CA GLN A 252 -26.95 -22.73 11.99
C GLN A 252 -26.15 -21.56 11.42
N GLN A 253 -26.19 -20.40 12.08
CA GLN A 253 -25.41 -19.22 11.69
C GLN A 253 -23.90 -19.48 11.83
N GLN A 254 -23.46 -20.10 12.92
CA GLN A 254 -22.07 -20.51 13.11
C GLN A 254 -21.63 -21.51 12.04
N THR A 255 -22.44 -22.54 11.77
CA THR A 255 -22.15 -23.54 10.73
C THR A 255 -22.05 -22.89 9.35
N TRP A 256 -22.93 -21.93 9.04
CA TRP A 256 -22.87 -21.17 7.80
C TRP A 256 -21.60 -20.32 7.70
N HIS A 257 -21.20 -19.62 8.77
CA HIS A 257 -19.96 -18.85 8.79
C HIS A 257 -18.71 -19.73 8.64
N THR A 258 -18.68 -20.92 9.25
CA THR A 258 -17.60 -21.88 9.10
C THR A 258 -17.48 -22.35 7.65
N ARG A 259 -18.60 -22.75 7.03
CA ARG A 259 -18.61 -23.14 5.60
C ARG A 259 -18.15 -22.00 4.69
N LEU A 260 -18.59 -20.77 4.95
CA LEU A 260 -18.17 -19.60 4.17
C LEU A 260 -16.66 -19.33 4.31
N ALA A 261 -16.09 -19.57 5.49
CA ALA A 261 -14.65 -19.44 5.71
C ALA A 261 -13.87 -20.53 4.96
N GLU A 262 -14.33 -21.78 5.00
CA GLU A 262 -13.77 -22.91 4.25
C GLU A 262 -13.84 -22.66 2.74
N ASP A 263 -14.99 -22.20 2.22
CA ASP A 263 -15.17 -21.86 0.80
C ASP A 263 -14.20 -20.76 0.35
N ARG A 264 -13.97 -19.74 1.18
CA ARG A 264 -13.00 -18.67 0.88
C ARG A 264 -11.57 -19.18 0.85
N VAL A 265 -11.20 -20.09 1.76
CA VAL A 265 -9.88 -20.74 1.77
C VAL A 265 -9.70 -21.59 0.50
N MET A 266 -10.72 -22.36 0.12
CA MET A 266 -10.71 -23.17 -1.11
C MET A 266 -10.62 -22.30 -2.37
N GLN A 267 -11.37 -21.20 -2.44
CA GLN A 267 -11.31 -20.26 -3.55
C GLN A 267 -9.93 -19.60 -3.68
N TRP A 268 -9.34 -19.17 -2.56
CA TRP A 268 -7.99 -18.62 -2.53
C TRP A 268 -6.94 -19.65 -2.97
N HIS A 269 -7.07 -20.91 -2.52
CA HIS A 269 -6.18 -21.99 -2.92
C HIS A 269 -6.27 -22.29 -4.43
N GLN A 270 -7.47 -22.34 -4.99
CA GLN A 270 -7.69 -22.50 -6.43
C GLN A 270 -7.10 -21.34 -7.25
N GLN A 271 -7.28 -20.10 -6.79
CA GLN A 271 -6.68 -18.91 -7.43
C GLN A 271 -5.15 -18.99 -7.41
N THR A 272 -4.58 -19.43 -6.30
CA THR A 272 -3.13 -19.60 -6.13
C THR A 272 -2.59 -20.70 -7.04
N LEU A 273 -3.27 -21.84 -7.13
CA LEU A 273 -2.92 -22.92 -8.07
C LEU A 273 -2.98 -22.45 -9.52
N ALA A 274 -4.02 -21.71 -9.90
CA ALA A 274 -4.16 -21.17 -11.25
C ALA A 274 -3.06 -20.14 -11.59
N LEU A 275 -2.70 -19.27 -10.64
CA LEU A 275 -1.60 -18.33 -10.79
C LEU A 275 -0.25 -19.06 -10.95
N ASN A 276 0.01 -20.06 -10.09
CA ASN A 276 1.22 -20.87 -10.16
C ASN A 276 1.32 -21.65 -11.48
N ALA A 277 0.21 -22.16 -12.00
CA ALA A 277 0.17 -22.82 -13.31
C ALA A 277 0.53 -21.83 -14.43
N ARG A 278 -0.03 -20.60 -14.42
CA ARG A 278 0.33 -19.54 -15.37
C ARG A 278 1.79 -19.14 -15.27
N MET A 279 2.33 -19.00 -14.06
CA MET A 279 3.75 -18.71 -13.84
C MET A 279 4.64 -19.84 -14.35
N LYS A 280 4.30 -21.11 -14.08
CA LYS A 280 5.04 -22.26 -14.64
C LYS A 280 5.02 -22.25 -16.17
N GLN A 281 3.88 -21.92 -16.78
CA GLN A 281 3.77 -21.81 -18.23
C GLN A 281 4.60 -20.64 -18.79
N ALA A 282 4.67 -19.51 -18.08
CA ALA A 282 5.50 -18.36 -18.46
C ALA A 282 7.01 -18.60 -18.22
N LEU A 283 7.36 -19.49 -17.28
CA LEU A 283 8.74 -19.88 -16.96
C LEU A 283 9.27 -21.02 -17.83
N LEU A 284 8.41 -21.67 -18.64
CA LEU A 284 8.91 -22.59 -19.66
C LEU A 284 9.81 -21.77 -20.60
N PRO A 285 11.09 -22.17 -20.75
CA PRO A 285 12.03 -21.41 -21.55
C PRO A 285 11.54 -21.39 -22.99
N LYS A 286 10.95 -20.26 -23.40
CA LYS A 286 10.74 -19.95 -24.80
C LYS A 286 12.12 -19.93 -25.43
N THR A 287 12.39 -20.95 -26.24
CA THR A 287 13.62 -21.07 -27.01
C THR A 287 13.51 -20.17 -28.24
N GLU A 288 13.25 -18.88 -28.02
CA GLU A 288 13.34 -17.87 -29.06
C GLU A 288 14.55 -17.01 -28.71
N LEU A 289 15.53 -17.03 -29.63
CA LEU A 289 16.72 -16.18 -29.56
C LEU A 289 16.24 -14.74 -29.37
N LEU A 290 16.50 -14.19 -28.18
CA LEU A 290 16.13 -12.82 -27.86
C LEU A 290 16.65 -11.92 -28.99
N PRO A 291 15.75 -11.25 -29.74
CA PRO A 291 16.21 -10.31 -30.73
C PRO A 291 17.07 -9.26 -30.02
N PRO A 292 18.21 -8.86 -30.61
CA PRO A 292 19.08 -7.88 -30.01
C PRO A 292 18.25 -6.65 -29.64
N ILE A 293 18.28 -6.28 -28.36
CA ILE A 293 17.60 -5.08 -27.87
C ILE A 293 18.34 -3.91 -28.52
N GLU A 294 17.81 -3.39 -29.63
CA GLU A 294 18.27 -2.13 -30.18
C GLU A 294 17.99 -1.04 -29.15
N GLU A 295 19.06 -0.41 -28.65
CA GLU A 295 18.95 0.75 -27.80
C GLU A 295 18.17 1.83 -28.55
N LEU A 296 17.17 2.43 -27.88
CA LEU A 296 16.42 3.53 -28.46
C LEU A 296 17.42 4.63 -28.85
N PRO A 297 17.30 5.20 -30.07
CA PRO A 297 18.13 6.34 -30.47
C PRO A 297 18.06 7.43 -29.40
N ALA A 298 19.21 7.98 -29.01
CA ALA A 298 19.29 8.97 -27.94
C ALA A 298 18.35 10.17 -28.18
N GLU A 299 18.10 10.49 -29.45
CA GLU A 299 17.16 11.53 -29.89
C GLU A 299 15.71 11.23 -29.48
N VAL A 300 15.25 9.98 -29.61
CA VAL A 300 13.89 9.57 -29.21
C VAL A 300 13.74 9.59 -27.69
N VAL A 301 14.78 9.19 -26.96
CA VAL A 301 14.80 9.26 -25.49
C VAL A 301 14.75 10.73 -25.05
N GLN A 302 15.56 11.59 -25.67
CA GLN A 302 15.59 13.03 -25.38
C GLN A 302 14.24 13.69 -25.71
N ASP A 303 13.61 13.36 -26.83
CA ASP A 303 12.30 13.91 -27.23
C ASP A 303 11.16 13.43 -26.30
N ILE A 304 11.24 12.20 -25.79
CA ILE A 304 10.35 11.73 -24.70
C ILE A 304 10.60 12.53 -23.41
N PHE A 305 11.85 12.82 -23.05
CA PHE A 305 12.15 13.65 -21.89
C PHE A 305 11.67 15.08 -22.09
N ASP A 306 11.98 15.73 -23.21
CA ASP A 306 11.62 17.11 -23.53
C ASP A 306 10.10 17.29 -23.67
N SER A 307 9.38 16.30 -24.20
CA SER A 307 7.90 16.31 -24.29
C SER A 307 7.19 15.97 -22.97
N VAL A 308 7.88 15.29 -22.04
CA VAL A 308 7.38 15.02 -20.69
C VAL A 308 7.72 16.18 -19.73
N VAL A 309 8.75 16.95 -20.05
CA VAL A 309 9.32 18.01 -19.23
C VAL A 309 8.93 19.39 -19.81
N LEU A 310 7.68 19.80 -19.59
CA LEU A 310 7.45 21.20 -19.20
C LEU A 310 8.33 21.45 -17.98
N ASP A 311 8.99 22.62 -17.87
CA ASP A 311 9.91 22.96 -16.77
C ASP A 311 9.46 22.25 -15.49
N PRO A 312 10.20 21.22 -15.03
CA PRO A 312 9.70 20.35 -13.98
C PRO A 312 9.56 21.12 -12.67
N GLY A 313 10.29 22.24 -12.52
CA GLY A 313 10.09 23.17 -11.42
C GLY A 313 8.74 23.88 -11.50
N GLN A 314 8.41 24.46 -12.66
CA GLN A 314 7.12 25.11 -12.89
C GLN A 314 5.94 24.14 -12.78
N GLU A 315 5.99 22.96 -13.42
CA GLU A 315 4.92 21.97 -13.34
C GLU A 315 4.75 21.47 -11.89
N LEU A 316 5.85 21.31 -11.15
CA LEU A 316 5.80 20.95 -9.74
C LEU A 316 5.15 22.09 -8.92
N ALA A 317 5.54 23.35 -9.13
CA ALA A 317 4.99 24.50 -8.44
C ALA A 317 3.48 24.64 -8.66
N GLU A 318 3.03 24.56 -9.92
CA GLU A 318 1.61 24.57 -10.28
C GLU A 318 0.86 23.41 -9.59
N ARG A 319 1.44 22.20 -9.57
CA ARG A 319 0.87 21.05 -8.84
C ARG A 319 0.81 21.28 -7.34
N CYS A 320 1.79 21.96 -6.75
CA CYS A 320 1.76 22.33 -5.34
C CYS A 320 0.57 23.23 -5.06
N GLN A 321 0.41 24.27 -5.87
CA GLN A 321 -0.62 25.27 -5.69
C GLN A 321 -2.02 24.66 -5.83
N VAL A 322 -2.24 23.84 -6.86
CA VAL A 322 -3.51 23.11 -7.05
C VAL A 322 -3.81 22.20 -5.85
N ARG A 323 -2.82 21.45 -5.36
CA ARG A 323 -3.02 20.56 -4.21
C ARG A 323 -3.29 21.33 -2.92
N ARG A 324 -2.64 22.47 -2.71
CA ARG A 324 -2.90 23.34 -1.54
C ARG A 324 -4.32 23.87 -1.59
N ALA A 325 -4.76 24.37 -2.75
CA ALA A 325 -6.13 24.82 -2.97
C ALA A 325 -7.17 23.72 -2.72
N GLU A 326 -6.97 22.52 -3.28
CA GLU A 326 -7.86 21.37 -3.04
C GLU A 326 -7.90 20.94 -1.56
N SER A 327 -6.74 20.92 -0.89
CA SER A 327 -6.65 20.59 0.53
C SER A 327 -7.41 21.63 1.37
N LEU A 328 -7.19 22.91 1.10
CA LEU A 328 -7.85 24.02 1.80
C LEU A 328 -9.37 23.97 1.60
N ALA A 329 -9.85 23.73 0.38
CA ALA A 329 -11.27 23.57 0.07
C ALA A 329 -11.91 22.46 0.94
N LEU A 330 -11.28 21.28 0.97
CA LEU A 330 -11.78 20.13 1.71
C LEU A 330 -11.77 20.35 3.24
N GLN A 331 -10.75 21.04 3.77
CA GLN A 331 -10.73 21.38 5.19
C GLN A 331 -11.79 22.42 5.55
N LEU A 332 -12.05 23.39 4.68
CA LEU A 332 -13.14 24.35 4.85
C LEU A 332 -14.49 23.66 4.86
N GLU A 333 -14.75 22.72 3.95
CA GLU A 333 -15.97 21.93 3.94
C GLU A 333 -16.15 21.14 5.24
N HIS A 334 -15.09 20.49 5.74
CA HIS A 334 -15.16 19.77 7.01
C HIS A 334 -15.46 20.69 8.20
N VAL A 335 -14.86 21.88 8.24
CA VAL A 335 -15.12 22.87 9.30
C VAL A 335 -16.55 23.40 9.20
N LEU A 336 -17.07 23.60 7.99
CA LEU A 336 -18.44 24.08 7.76
C LEU A 336 -19.50 23.00 8.00
N ALA A 337 -19.19 21.73 7.76
CA ALA A 337 -20.07 20.59 8.03
C ALA A 337 -20.19 20.27 9.53
N CYS A 338 -19.14 20.56 10.30
CA CYS A 338 -19.12 20.37 11.75
C CYS A 338 -18.65 21.64 12.48
N PRO A 339 -19.42 22.74 12.41
CA PRO A 339 -18.99 24.02 12.95
C PRO A 339 -18.95 23.97 14.49
N SER A 340 -17.89 24.54 15.06
CA SER A 340 -17.80 24.78 16.51
C SER A 340 -18.86 25.79 16.95
N ASP A 341 -19.17 25.85 18.25
CA ASP A 341 -20.20 26.77 18.77
C ASP A 341 -19.89 28.24 18.44
N SER A 342 -18.61 28.64 18.55
CA SER A 342 -18.18 29.99 18.14
C SER A 342 -18.44 30.25 16.65
N LEU A 343 -18.24 29.25 15.81
CA LEU A 343 -18.47 29.37 14.37
C LEU A 343 -19.97 29.36 14.04
N ARG A 344 -20.78 28.54 14.72
CA ARG A 344 -22.25 28.56 14.62
C ARG A 344 -22.81 29.93 14.99
N GLN A 345 -22.33 30.51 16.09
CA GLN A 345 -22.71 31.85 16.53
C GLN A 345 -22.31 32.94 15.54
N ALA A 346 -21.12 32.85 14.96
CA ALA A 346 -20.62 33.82 13.98
C ALA A 346 -21.40 33.73 12.66
N LEU A 347 -21.61 32.52 12.13
CA LEU A 347 -22.22 32.30 10.83
C LEU A 347 -23.75 32.48 10.86
N LYS A 348 -24.41 32.16 11.99
CA LYS A 348 -25.87 32.11 12.10
C LYS A 348 -26.50 31.42 10.90
N LEU A 349 -25.85 30.34 10.45
CA LEU A 349 -26.39 29.45 9.45
C LEU A 349 -27.37 28.54 10.19
N GLY A 350 -28.59 28.41 9.68
CA GLY A 350 -29.45 27.31 10.09
C GLY A 350 -28.86 25.99 9.59
N ASP A 351 -29.71 25.04 9.20
CA ASP A 351 -29.27 23.74 8.67
C ASP A 351 -28.75 23.78 7.22
N ALA A 352 -28.29 24.95 6.76
CA ALA A 352 -27.78 25.13 5.42
C ALA A 352 -26.39 24.49 5.27
N CYS A 353 -26.29 23.45 4.45
CA CYS A 353 -25.02 22.84 4.08
C CYS A 353 -24.34 23.67 2.98
N ILE A 354 -23.20 24.28 3.30
CA ILE A 354 -22.38 25.04 2.35
C ILE A 354 -21.33 24.11 1.76
N ARG A 355 -21.27 24.04 0.43
CA ARG A 355 -20.22 23.33 -0.31
C ARG A 355 -19.21 24.31 -0.90
N ILE A 356 -17.93 23.96 -0.86
CA ILE A 356 -16.87 24.76 -1.47
C ILE A 356 -16.64 24.22 -2.87
N ALA A 357 -16.85 25.05 -3.89
CA ALA A 357 -16.66 24.67 -5.27
C ALA A 357 -15.16 24.52 -5.58
N PHE A 358 -14.38 25.55 -5.29
CA PHE A 358 -12.93 25.58 -5.44
C PHE A 358 -12.33 26.75 -4.65
N VAL A 359 -11.00 26.76 -4.54
CA VAL A 359 -10.24 27.85 -3.93
C VAL A 359 -9.21 28.34 -4.93
N GLU A 360 -9.18 29.65 -5.16
CA GLU A 360 -8.15 30.31 -5.94
C GLU A 360 -7.02 30.74 -5.01
N ALA A 361 -5.79 30.42 -5.42
CA ALA A 361 -4.62 30.98 -4.79
C ALA A 361 -4.54 32.49 -5.13
N PRO A 362 -3.91 33.31 -4.26
CA PRO A 362 -3.69 34.72 -4.56
C PRO A 362 -2.91 34.87 -5.88
N GLU A 363 -3.30 35.86 -6.68
CA GLU A 363 -2.61 36.16 -7.94
C GLU A 363 -1.18 36.64 -7.66
N GLU A 364 -0.20 36.11 -8.40
CA GLU A 364 1.18 36.54 -8.26
C GLU A 364 1.32 38.04 -8.59
N GLY A 365 1.66 38.84 -7.59
CA GLY A 365 1.88 40.28 -7.74
C GLY A 365 0.82 41.17 -7.09
N GLU A 366 -0.32 40.61 -6.64
CA GLU A 366 -1.20 41.35 -5.74
C GLU A 366 -0.57 41.41 -4.34
N ALA A 367 -0.59 42.58 -3.70
CA ALA A 367 -0.09 42.77 -2.33
C ALA A 367 -0.93 42.04 -1.27
N SER A 368 -1.97 41.32 -1.68
CA SER A 368 -2.99 40.72 -0.84
C SER A 368 -2.87 39.20 -0.91
N ASP A 369 -2.28 38.57 0.12
CA ASP A 369 -2.16 37.10 0.29
C ASP A 369 -3.52 36.38 0.54
N VAL A 370 -4.62 36.96 0.05
CA VAL A 370 -5.99 36.53 0.32
C VAL A 370 -6.41 35.45 -0.67
N HIS A 371 -6.80 34.29 -0.15
CA HIS A 371 -7.34 33.21 -0.96
C HIS A 371 -8.83 33.44 -1.23
N THR A 372 -9.24 33.33 -2.50
CA THR A 372 -10.65 33.46 -2.89
C THR A 372 -11.32 32.09 -2.88
N VAL A 373 -12.29 31.91 -1.99
CA VAL A 373 -13.04 30.68 -1.78
C VAL A 373 -14.39 30.80 -2.47
N HIS A 374 -14.57 30.03 -3.54
CA HIS A 374 -15.82 29.97 -4.29
C HIS A 374 -16.75 28.94 -3.67
N PHE A 375 -17.99 29.32 -3.34
CA PHE A 375 -18.94 28.45 -2.67
C PHE A 375 -20.28 28.32 -3.40
N GLN A 376 -20.89 27.14 -3.30
CA GLN A 376 -22.20 26.86 -3.87
C GLN A 376 -23.30 27.45 -2.99
N VAL A 377 -24.15 28.29 -3.58
CA VAL A 377 -25.31 28.87 -2.90
C VAL A 377 -26.43 27.83 -2.82
N PRO A 378 -26.87 27.41 -1.61
CA PRO A 378 -27.98 26.47 -1.46
C PRO A 378 -29.27 27.01 -2.08
N ALA A 379 -30.10 26.13 -2.62
CA ALA A 379 -31.38 26.53 -3.23
C ALA A 379 -32.24 27.32 -2.22
N GLY A 380 -32.76 28.47 -2.65
CA GLY A 380 -33.60 29.34 -1.82
C GLY A 380 -32.85 30.25 -0.84
N GLN A 381 -31.51 30.24 -0.83
CA GLN A 381 -30.71 31.20 -0.05
C GLN A 381 -30.31 32.41 -0.90
N ASP A 382 -30.24 33.58 -0.26
CA ASP A 382 -29.69 34.81 -0.84
C ASP A 382 -28.16 34.76 -0.85
N ALA A 383 -27.57 34.75 -2.04
CA ALA A 383 -26.13 34.66 -2.26
C ALA A 383 -25.35 35.78 -1.57
N GLY A 384 -25.79 37.04 -1.71
CA GLY A 384 -25.10 38.20 -1.15
C GLY A 384 -25.24 38.29 0.37
N ARG A 385 -26.33 37.76 0.94
CA ARG A 385 -26.45 37.60 2.40
C ARG A 385 -25.49 36.51 2.92
N LEU A 386 -25.39 35.39 2.22
CA LEU A 386 -24.53 34.28 2.59
C LEU A 386 -23.05 34.65 2.47
N GLU A 387 -22.66 35.32 1.38
CA GLU A 387 -21.33 35.87 1.16
C GLU A 387 -20.90 36.80 2.30
N ARG A 388 -21.74 37.79 2.65
CA ARG A 388 -21.43 38.72 3.77
C ARG A 388 -21.24 37.99 5.10
N LYS A 389 -22.05 36.97 5.38
CA LYS A 389 -21.91 36.13 6.59
C LYS A 389 -20.58 35.38 6.59
N LEU A 390 -20.25 34.70 5.49
CA LEU A 390 -19.00 33.96 5.36
C LEU A 390 -17.78 34.88 5.45
N ASN A 391 -17.79 36.02 4.76
CA ASN A 391 -16.73 37.03 4.84
C ASN A 391 -16.59 37.62 6.24
N SER A 392 -17.70 37.88 6.95
CA SER A 392 -17.64 38.32 8.36
C SER A 392 -17.05 37.26 9.30
N ALA A 393 -17.21 35.98 8.96
CA ALA A 393 -16.66 34.85 9.70
C ALA A 393 -15.30 34.37 9.16
N ALA A 394 -14.75 35.01 8.12
CA ALA A 394 -13.58 34.51 7.41
C ALA A 394 -12.36 34.32 8.32
N LEU A 395 -12.13 35.25 9.25
CA LEU A 395 -11.05 35.13 10.23
C LEU A 395 -11.27 33.95 11.20
N VAL A 396 -12.51 33.68 11.60
CA VAL A 396 -12.85 32.55 12.49
C VAL A 396 -12.71 31.23 11.75
N LEU A 397 -13.18 31.16 10.50
CA LEU A 397 -13.02 30.00 9.61
C LEU A 397 -11.54 29.71 9.34
N SER A 398 -10.79 30.74 8.95
CA SER A 398 -9.34 30.69 8.76
C SER A 398 -8.67 30.13 10.01
N ARG A 399 -8.92 30.68 11.21
CA ARG A 399 -8.39 30.15 12.47
C ARG A 399 -8.80 28.71 12.78
N ALA A 400 -10.04 28.32 12.47
CA ALA A 400 -10.53 26.96 12.69
C ALA A 400 -9.81 25.95 11.77
N VAL A 401 -9.64 26.30 10.50
CA VAL A 401 -8.82 25.54 9.55
C VAL A 401 -7.37 25.49 10.04
N ALA A 402 -6.84 26.61 10.54
CA ALA A 402 -5.48 26.67 11.07
C ALA A 402 -5.26 25.64 12.19
N ARG A 403 -6.15 25.64 13.18
CA ARG A 403 -6.12 24.70 14.31
C ARG A 403 -6.25 23.25 13.84
N ARG A 404 -7.16 22.98 12.90
CA ARG A 404 -7.39 21.63 12.37
C ARG A 404 -6.16 21.10 11.63
N LEU A 405 -5.49 21.97 10.87
CA LEU A 405 -4.25 21.68 10.18
C LEU A 405 -3.02 21.82 11.09
N LEU A 406 -3.16 22.19 12.36
CA LEU A 406 -2.02 22.45 13.25
C LEU A 406 -1.02 23.45 12.64
N VAL A 407 -1.51 24.46 11.92
CA VAL A 407 -0.72 25.58 11.36
C VAL A 407 -0.88 26.82 12.23
N ALA A 408 0.20 27.59 12.35
CA ALA A 408 0.22 28.81 13.16
C ALA A 408 -0.53 29.98 12.50
N LEU A 409 -0.43 30.07 11.18
CA LEU A 409 -1.09 31.07 10.37
C LEU A 409 -2.03 30.34 9.42
N ALA A 410 -3.28 30.79 9.36
CA ALA A 410 -4.16 30.39 8.29
C ALA A 410 -4.21 31.50 7.24
N PRO A 411 -4.35 31.12 5.96
CA PRO A 411 -4.48 32.09 4.90
C PRO A 411 -5.70 33.00 5.17
N PRO A 412 -5.59 34.31 4.91
CA PRO A 412 -6.77 35.15 4.91
C PRO A 412 -7.70 34.70 3.78
N LEU A 413 -8.99 34.65 4.07
CA LEU A 413 -10.00 34.08 3.18
C LEU A 413 -10.96 35.17 2.73
N ARG A 414 -11.36 35.13 1.47
CA ARG A 414 -12.48 35.88 0.90
C ARG A 414 -13.43 34.90 0.25
N PHE A 415 -14.70 34.95 0.61
CA PHE A 415 -15.72 34.08 0.05
C PHE A 415 -16.47 34.82 -1.05
N VAL A 416 -16.71 34.13 -2.17
CA VAL A 416 -17.48 34.63 -3.32
C VAL A 416 -18.46 33.54 -3.75
N PRO A 417 -19.74 33.86 -4.02
CA PRO A 417 -20.68 32.86 -4.50
C PRO A 417 -20.30 32.39 -5.90
N GLU A 418 -20.43 31.09 -6.16
CA GLU A 418 -20.21 30.52 -7.49
C GLU A 418 -21.26 31.09 -8.46
N GLU A 419 -20.82 31.85 -9.47
CA GLU A 419 -21.69 32.35 -10.53
C GLU A 419 -22.19 31.19 -11.39
N LYS A 420 -23.49 30.88 -11.29
CA LYS A 420 -24.15 29.89 -12.15
C LYS A 420 -24.05 30.34 -13.61
N GLY A 421 -23.06 29.81 -14.34
CA GLY A 421 -22.83 30.10 -15.75
C GLY A 421 -21.47 30.69 -16.08
N SER A 422 -20.57 30.91 -15.10
CA SER A 422 -19.19 31.24 -15.45
C SER A 422 -18.55 30.01 -16.10
N THR A 423 -18.12 30.14 -17.36
CA THR A 423 -17.37 29.09 -18.08
C THR A 423 -16.05 28.74 -17.39
N GLY A 424 -15.64 29.52 -16.37
CA GLY A 424 -14.45 29.30 -15.55
C GLY A 424 -14.56 28.10 -14.60
N THR A 425 -15.73 27.78 -14.06
CA THR A 425 -15.93 26.60 -13.20
C THR A 425 -15.87 25.31 -14.00
N ASP A 426 -16.42 25.30 -15.22
CA ASP A 426 -16.17 24.22 -16.16
C ASP A 426 -14.69 24.15 -16.51
N ALA A 427 -13.95 25.25 -16.64
CA ALA A 427 -12.51 25.21 -16.93
C ALA A 427 -11.66 24.72 -15.75
N LEU A 428 -12.03 24.99 -14.49
CA LEU A 428 -11.31 24.54 -13.28
C LEU A 428 -11.68 23.11 -12.89
N ALA A 429 -12.97 22.76 -12.93
CA ALA A 429 -13.43 21.38 -12.83
C ALA A 429 -12.90 20.54 -13.99
N ALA A 430 -12.91 21.09 -15.22
CA ALA A 430 -12.21 20.49 -16.35
C ALA A 430 -10.71 20.51 -16.14
N ARG A 431 -10.04 21.46 -15.47
CA ARG A 431 -8.59 21.36 -15.20
C ARG A 431 -8.25 20.25 -14.21
N SER A 432 -9.02 20.08 -13.13
CA SER A 432 -8.85 18.94 -12.21
C SER A 432 -9.25 17.60 -12.86
N GLN A 433 -10.28 17.58 -13.71
CA GLN A 433 -10.63 16.40 -14.52
C GLN A 433 -9.63 16.15 -15.65
N LEU A 434 -9.13 17.18 -16.34
CA LEU A 434 -8.10 17.17 -17.38
C LEU A 434 -6.79 16.73 -16.79
N TRP A 435 -6.48 17.03 -15.54
CA TRP A 435 -5.32 16.43 -14.88
C TRP A 435 -5.53 14.93 -14.66
N ARG A 436 -6.69 14.49 -14.17
CA ARG A 436 -6.97 13.04 -14.03
C ARG A 436 -6.95 12.35 -15.39
N VAL A 437 -7.51 12.97 -16.41
CA VAL A 437 -7.58 12.50 -17.80
C VAL A 437 -6.21 12.56 -18.46
N ALA A 438 -5.40 13.61 -18.28
CA ALA A 438 -4.05 13.75 -18.81
C ALA A 438 -3.06 12.83 -18.08
N LYS A 439 -3.22 12.61 -16.78
CA LYS A 439 -2.49 11.58 -16.02
C LYS A 439 -2.86 10.19 -16.52
N THR A 440 -4.15 9.93 -16.75
CA THR A 440 -4.63 8.67 -17.31
C THR A 440 -4.14 8.50 -18.75
N ALA A 441 -4.16 9.55 -19.57
CA ALA A 441 -3.67 9.56 -20.94
C ALA A 441 -2.14 9.44 -21.02
N ARG A 442 -1.39 10.05 -20.10
CA ARG A 442 0.07 9.85 -19.94
C ARG A 442 0.36 8.42 -19.52
N ARG A 443 -0.36 7.89 -18.52
CA ARG A 443 -0.23 6.50 -18.08
C ARG A 443 -0.59 5.52 -19.18
N VAL A 444 -1.65 5.78 -19.94
CA VAL A 444 -2.05 5.00 -21.13
C VAL A 444 -1.03 5.15 -22.25
N ARG A 445 -0.42 6.34 -22.46
CA ARG A 445 0.66 6.53 -23.44
C ARG A 445 1.92 5.77 -23.05
N VAL A 446 2.35 5.86 -21.81
CA VAL A 446 3.48 5.07 -21.27
C VAL A 446 3.16 3.59 -21.39
N HIS A 447 1.95 3.16 -21.02
CA HIS A 447 1.57 1.77 -21.11
C HIS A 447 1.45 1.27 -22.56
N LYS A 448 0.96 2.10 -23.49
CA LYS A 448 0.96 1.85 -24.93
C LYS A 448 2.36 1.85 -25.52
N ALA A 449 3.25 2.72 -25.06
CA ALA A 449 4.66 2.71 -25.47
C ALA A 449 5.34 1.43 -24.98
N MET A 450 5.08 1.00 -23.73
CA MET A 450 5.54 -0.27 -23.18
C MET A 450 4.92 -1.49 -23.88
N GLN A 451 3.64 -1.44 -24.26
CA GLN A 451 2.95 -2.51 -25.00
C GLN A 451 3.38 -2.56 -26.47
N SER A 452 3.55 -1.41 -27.12
CA SER A 452 4.14 -1.29 -28.44
C SER A 452 5.54 -1.86 -28.41
N TRP A 453 6.34 -1.51 -27.41
CA TRP A 453 7.66 -2.07 -27.21
C TRP A 453 7.61 -3.60 -27.01
N ALA A 454 6.68 -4.10 -26.17
CA ALA A 454 6.47 -5.53 -25.96
C ALA A 454 5.92 -6.29 -27.19
N THR A 455 5.30 -5.62 -28.15
CA THR A 455 4.77 -6.22 -29.40
C THR A 455 5.72 -6.05 -30.58
N THR A 456 6.59 -5.04 -30.55
CA THR A 456 7.63 -4.80 -31.57
C THR A 456 8.87 -5.65 -31.26
N MET A 457 9.14 -5.88 -29.98
CA MET A 457 10.00 -6.98 -29.56
C MET A 457 9.19 -8.27 -29.67
N ASN A 458 9.37 -9.01 -30.76
CA ASN A 458 8.86 -10.37 -30.87
C ASN A 458 9.65 -11.25 -29.89
N TRP A 459 9.08 -11.46 -28.69
CA TRP A 459 9.58 -12.35 -27.62
C TRP A 459 9.05 -13.77 -27.73
#